data_AF-A0A5C5VPG9-F1
#
_entry.id   AF-A0A5C5VPG9-F1
#
_cell.length_a   1.000
_cell.length_b   1.000
_cell.length_c   1.000
_cell.angle_alpha   90.00
_cell.angle_beta   90.00
_cell.angle_gamma   90.00
#
_symmetry.space_group_name_H-M   'P 1'
#
loop_
_entity.id
_entity.type
_entity.pdbx_description
1 polymer ?
#
loop_
_entity_poly.entity_id
_entity_poly.type
_entity_poly.pdbx_seq_one_letter_code
_entity_poly.pdbx_strand_id
1 'polypeptide(L)'
;MSIVNWNVVPEQFHFLNTTFFENHGIEFRIARFDPTENRHVPFSETLGTDDLDQLIPVYHELCREDNNTQILEWCERAKNGSDQQKQAAFHLQGFLLVFQQLGQRGIQPFSTKVIEFAFLDDSLELTSLPTDLSYFREELTKYQELNSDDQIGEWLSYCSADELDCLEELAIQMKQDQEKIVDWMSRCDDSTKDRVKWLHHLLEEAGLW
;
A
#
# COMPACT_ATOMS: atom_id res chain seq x y z
N MET A 1 15.37 2.96 -15.09
CA MET A 1 15.76 3.67 -13.84
C MET A 1 15.36 2.76 -12.70
N SER A 2 16.17 2.68 -11.64
CA SER A 2 15.81 1.86 -10.48
C SER A 2 14.64 2.52 -9.76
N ILE A 3 13.67 1.72 -9.31
CA ILE A 3 12.46 2.20 -8.60
C ILE A 3 12.85 2.82 -7.25
N VAL A 4 13.95 2.37 -6.66
CA VAL A 4 14.45 2.84 -5.36
C VAL A 4 15.84 3.45 -5.50
N ASN A 5 16.06 4.64 -4.92
CA ASN A 5 17.42 5.17 -4.77
C ASN A 5 18.17 4.40 -3.66
N TRP A 6 18.84 3.31 -4.01
CA TRP A 6 19.58 2.48 -3.05
C TRP A 6 20.72 3.22 -2.30
N ASN A 7 21.15 4.39 -2.77
CA ASN A 7 22.15 5.20 -2.04
C ASN A 7 21.61 5.78 -0.72
N VAL A 8 20.29 5.89 -0.55
CA VAL A 8 19.69 6.36 0.71
C VAL A 8 19.33 5.19 1.65
N VAL A 9 19.41 3.96 1.16
CA VAL A 9 19.12 2.74 1.91
C VAL A 9 20.42 2.20 2.52
N PRO A 10 20.45 1.83 3.81
CA PRO A 10 21.63 1.23 4.44
C PRO A 10 22.12 0.01 3.66
N GLU A 11 23.44 -0.09 3.46
CA GLU A 11 24.07 -1.16 2.66
C GLU A 11 23.68 -2.56 3.15
N GLN A 12 23.46 -2.73 4.46
CA GLN A 12 23.04 -4.02 5.00
C GLN A 12 21.69 -4.52 4.47
N PHE A 13 20.86 -3.66 3.86
CA PHE A 13 19.56 -4.02 3.29
C PHE A 13 19.62 -4.18 1.76
N HIS A 14 20.78 -4.01 1.14
CA HIS A 14 20.92 -4.10 -0.32
C HIS A 14 20.69 -5.50 -0.88
N PHE A 15 20.60 -6.53 -0.03
CA PHE A 15 20.13 -7.85 -0.45
C PHE A 15 18.67 -7.84 -0.94
N LEU A 16 17.90 -6.80 -0.63
CA LEU A 16 16.55 -6.56 -1.16
C LEU A 16 16.57 -6.01 -2.59
N ASN A 17 17.72 -5.48 -3.04
CA ASN A 17 17.93 -5.00 -4.40
C ASN A 17 18.08 -6.18 -5.37
N THR A 18 16.97 -6.82 -5.66
CA THR A 18 16.88 -7.94 -6.58
C THR A 18 16.25 -7.50 -7.90
N THR A 19 16.52 -8.23 -8.97
CA THR A 19 15.82 -8.02 -10.24
C THR A 19 14.30 -8.18 -10.07
N PHE A 20 13.87 -9.08 -9.20
CA PHE A 20 12.46 -9.22 -8.83
C PHE A 20 11.89 -7.92 -8.24
N PHE A 21 12.59 -7.32 -7.28
CA PHE A 21 12.19 -6.05 -6.67
C PHE A 21 12.10 -4.92 -7.69
N GLU A 22 13.08 -4.81 -8.59
CA GLU A 22 13.09 -3.75 -9.62
C GLU A 22 12.00 -3.93 -10.68
N ASN A 23 11.56 -5.17 -10.94
CA ASN A 23 10.51 -5.44 -11.92
C ASN A 23 9.10 -5.24 -11.34
N HIS A 24 8.91 -5.45 -10.04
CA HIS A 24 7.58 -5.51 -9.40
C HIS A 24 7.40 -4.53 -8.23
N GLY A 25 8.38 -3.68 -7.94
CA GLY A 25 8.45 -2.85 -6.72
C GLY A 25 7.23 -1.98 -6.42
N ILE A 26 6.44 -1.64 -7.45
CA ILE A 26 5.20 -0.87 -7.34
C ILE A 26 4.00 -1.79 -7.05
N GLU A 27 3.99 -3.01 -7.59
CA GLU A 27 2.86 -3.94 -7.54
C GLU A 27 2.66 -4.57 -6.16
N PHE A 28 3.69 -4.59 -5.30
CA PHE A 28 3.69 -5.30 -4.03
C PHE A 28 2.59 -4.92 -3.04
N ARG A 29 2.03 -3.72 -3.19
CA ARG A 29 0.97 -3.20 -2.32
C ARG A 29 -0.40 -3.28 -2.98
N ILE A 30 -0.45 -3.14 -4.29
CA ILE A 30 -1.69 -3.06 -5.05
C ILE A 30 -2.35 -4.44 -5.13
N ALA A 31 -3.55 -4.56 -4.57
CA ALA A 31 -4.44 -5.66 -4.90
C ALA A 31 -5.18 -5.32 -6.21
N ARG A 32 -5.01 -6.12 -7.26
CA ARG A 32 -5.65 -5.89 -8.56
C ARG A 32 -7.01 -6.57 -8.61
N PHE A 33 -8.02 -5.90 -9.15
CA PHE A 33 -9.33 -6.53 -9.35
C PHE A 33 -9.23 -7.65 -10.41
N ASP A 34 -9.62 -8.87 -10.04
CA ASP A 34 -9.76 -9.99 -10.98
C ASP A 34 -11.25 -10.17 -11.30
N PRO A 35 -11.70 -9.88 -12.55
CA PRO A 35 -13.10 -10.03 -12.93
C PRO A 35 -13.55 -11.50 -12.98
N THR A 36 -12.63 -12.45 -13.07
CA THR A 36 -12.93 -13.89 -13.06
C THR A 36 -13.32 -14.33 -11.66
N GLU A 37 -12.67 -13.77 -10.64
CA GLU A 37 -12.93 -14.08 -9.23
C GLU A 37 -13.87 -13.06 -8.55
N ASN A 38 -14.17 -11.95 -9.24
CA ASN A 38 -14.98 -10.84 -8.75
C ASN A 38 -14.49 -10.31 -7.40
N ARG A 39 -13.17 -10.18 -7.24
CA ARG A 39 -12.53 -9.65 -6.03
C ARG A 39 -11.17 -9.03 -6.35
N HIS A 40 -10.65 -8.25 -5.42
CA HIS A 40 -9.27 -7.79 -5.45
C HIS A 40 -8.34 -8.93 -5.01
N VAL A 41 -7.34 -9.21 -5.84
CA VAL A 41 -6.34 -10.26 -5.64
C VAL A 41 -5.01 -9.58 -5.28
N PRO A 42 -4.47 -9.82 -4.07
CA PRO A 42 -3.19 -9.27 -3.67
C PRO A 42 -2.07 -9.86 -4.54
N PHE A 43 -1.02 -9.07 -4.79
CA PHE A 43 0.10 -9.48 -5.63
C PHE A 43 0.74 -10.82 -5.21
N SER A 44 0.77 -11.16 -3.92
CA SER A 44 1.29 -12.45 -3.47
C SER A 44 0.53 -13.65 -4.07
N GLU A 45 -0.76 -13.50 -4.39
CA GLU A 45 -1.58 -14.54 -5.03
C GLU A 45 -1.29 -14.71 -6.52
N THR A 46 -0.70 -13.72 -7.17
CA THR A 46 -0.37 -13.77 -8.60
C THR A 46 1.03 -14.31 -8.88
N LEU A 47 1.82 -14.61 -7.84
CA LEU A 47 3.20 -15.08 -7.98
C LEU A 47 3.29 -16.50 -8.56
N GLY A 48 4.06 -16.62 -9.66
CA GLY A 48 4.40 -17.91 -10.25
C GLY A 48 5.53 -18.62 -9.48
N THR A 49 5.82 -19.86 -9.86
CA THR A 49 6.92 -20.64 -9.26
C THR A 49 8.27 -19.94 -9.42
N ASP A 50 8.55 -19.39 -10.61
CA ASP A 50 9.81 -18.69 -10.90
C ASP A 50 9.98 -17.43 -10.03
N ASP A 51 8.88 -16.77 -9.68
CA ASP A 51 8.89 -15.61 -8.77
C ASP A 51 9.17 -16.05 -7.34
N LEU A 52 8.48 -17.10 -6.88
CA LEU A 52 8.69 -17.67 -5.55
C LEU A 52 10.14 -18.12 -5.36
N ASP A 53 10.75 -18.76 -6.36
CA ASP A 53 12.14 -19.21 -6.32
C ASP A 53 13.13 -18.03 -6.18
N GLN A 54 12.84 -16.89 -6.81
CA GLN A 54 13.63 -15.66 -6.66
C GLN A 54 13.49 -15.02 -5.27
N LEU A 55 12.37 -15.23 -4.59
CA LEU A 55 12.11 -14.70 -3.26
C LEU A 55 12.75 -15.52 -2.13
N ILE A 56 13.08 -16.80 -2.37
CA ILE A 56 13.66 -17.69 -1.35
C ILE A 56 14.96 -17.14 -0.74
N PRO A 57 15.97 -16.70 -1.53
CA PRO A 57 17.21 -16.16 -0.97
C PRO A 57 16.97 -14.91 -0.11
N VAL A 58 16.08 -14.02 -0.56
CA VAL A 58 15.72 -12.80 0.18
C VAL A 58 15.04 -13.14 1.49
N TYR A 59 14.10 -14.08 1.47
CA TYR A 59 13.43 -14.56 2.68
C TYR A 59 14.41 -15.12 3.70
N HIS A 60 15.41 -15.89 3.25
CA HIS A 60 16.45 -16.40 4.14
C HIS A 60 17.29 -15.28 4.78
N GLU A 61 17.62 -14.23 4.03
CA GLU A 61 18.30 -13.05 4.58
C GLU A 61 17.40 -12.30 5.57
N LEU A 62 16.12 -12.11 5.27
CA LEU A 62 15.14 -11.50 6.20
C LEU A 62 14.98 -12.30 7.50
N CYS A 63 15.12 -13.63 7.42
CA CYS A 63 15.02 -14.51 8.58
C CYS A 63 16.24 -14.46 9.50
N ARG A 64 17.42 -14.03 9.01
CA ARG A 64 18.62 -13.84 9.83
C ARG A 64 18.34 -12.83 10.94
N GLU A 65 19.00 -13.03 12.08
CA GLU A 65 18.72 -12.26 13.30
C GLU A 65 18.70 -10.75 13.03
N ASP A 66 17.63 -10.11 13.52
CA ASP A 66 17.34 -8.67 13.49
C ASP A 66 17.17 -7.97 12.13
N ASN A 67 17.35 -8.64 10.99
CA ASN A 67 17.20 -7.96 9.69
C ASN A 67 15.79 -7.37 9.49
N ASN A 68 14.74 -8.17 9.73
CA ASN A 68 13.36 -7.67 9.62
C ASN A 68 13.12 -6.44 10.53
N THR A 69 13.49 -6.54 11.80
CA THR A 69 13.32 -5.48 12.79
C THR A 69 14.09 -4.21 12.39
N GLN A 70 15.35 -4.35 11.97
CA GLN A 70 16.18 -3.21 11.58
C GLN A 70 15.66 -2.51 10.32
N ILE A 71 15.11 -3.27 9.36
CA ILE A 71 14.47 -2.69 8.17
C ILE A 71 13.24 -1.88 8.58
N LEU A 72 12.38 -2.43 9.45
CA LEU A 72 11.19 -1.72 9.93
C LEU A 72 11.56 -0.44 10.70
N GLU A 73 12.53 -0.50 11.61
CA GLU A 73 13.03 0.67 12.35
C GLU A 73 13.64 1.73 11.44
N TRP A 74 14.32 1.32 10.37
CA TRP A 74 14.83 2.26 9.37
C TRP A 74 13.69 2.88 8.56
N CYS A 75 12.72 2.08 8.10
CA CYS A 75 11.56 2.59 7.39
C CYS A 75 10.78 3.61 8.21
N GLU A 76 10.66 3.40 9.52
CA GLU A 76 9.99 4.34 10.41
C GLU A 76 10.72 5.67 10.54
N ARG A 77 12.05 5.63 10.67
CA ARG A 77 12.86 6.87 10.66
C ARG A 77 12.81 7.58 9.31
N ALA A 78 12.77 6.83 8.22
CA ALA A 78 12.77 7.35 6.86
C ALA A 78 11.49 8.15 6.52
N LYS A 79 10.37 7.92 7.21
CA LYS A 79 9.15 8.74 7.07
C LYS A 79 9.38 10.23 7.36
N ASN A 80 10.26 10.52 8.31
CA ASN A 80 10.66 11.88 8.67
C ASN A 80 11.93 12.34 7.91
N GLY A 81 12.38 11.55 6.94
CA GLY A 81 13.57 11.81 6.12
C GLY A 81 13.27 12.63 4.86
N SER A 82 14.21 12.59 3.91
CA SER A 82 14.03 13.16 2.57
C SER A 82 12.97 12.41 1.77
N ASP A 83 12.45 13.03 0.71
CA ASP A 83 11.43 12.37 -0.14
C ASP A 83 11.96 11.08 -0.78
N GLN A 84 13.27 11.04 -1.09
CA GLN A 84 13.93 9.82 -1.56
C GLN A 84 13.95 8.71 -0.49
N GLN A 85 14.11 9.06 0.80
CA GLN A 85 14.05 8.10 1.89
C GLN A 85 12.63 7.59 2.11
N LYS A 86 11.63 8.48 2.06
CA LYS A 86 10.22 8.10 2.15
C LYS A 86 9.82 7.14 1.03
N GLN A 87 10.20 7.45 -0.22
CA GLN A 87 9.95 6.59 -1.37
C GLN A 87 10.63 5.22 -1.22
N ALA A 88 11.90 5.20 -0.82
CA ALA A 88 12.62 3.94 -0.57
C ALA A 88 11.95 3.09 0.52
N ALA A 89 11.56 3.72 1.64
CA ALA A 89 10.83 3.05 2.71
C ALA A 89 9.48 2.51 2.26
N PHE A 90 8.75 3.27 1.44
CA PHE A 90 7.46 2.84 0.88
C PHE A 90 7.56 1.52 0.12
N HIS A 91 8.53 1.41 -0.81
CA HIS A 91 8.75 0.20 -1.59
C HIS A 91 9.29 -0.98 -0.76
N LEU A 92 10.23 -0.72 0.14
CA LEU A 92 10.79 -1.75 1.02
C LEU A 92 9.71 -2.38 1.90
N GLN A 93 8.85 -1.55 2.49
CA GLN A 93 7.72 -2.02 3.26
C GLN A 93 6.69 -2.79 2.41
N GLY A 94 6.45 -2.38 1.17
CA GLY A 94 5.61 -3.14 0.24
C GLY A 94 6.18 -4.53 -0.01
N PHE A 95 7.49 -4.63 -0.15
CA PHE A 95 8.14 -5.92 -0.33
C PHE A 95 8.04 -6.81 0.91
N LEU A 96 8.17 -6.25 2.12
CA LEU A 96 7.93 -7.00 3.37
C LEU A 96 6.50 -7.54 3.47
N LEU A 97 5.51 -6.76 3.01
CA LEU A 97 4.11 -7.19 2.96
C LEU A 97 3.94 -8.47 2.11
N VAL A 98 4.65 -8.60 0.99
CA VAL A 98 4.60 -9.82 0.15
C VAL A 98 5.04 -11.05 0.95
N PHE A 99 6.14 -10.96 1.71
CA PHE A 99 6.62 -12.07 2.54
C PHE A 99 5.65 -12.41 3.67
N GLN A 100 5.03 -11.39 4.30
CA GLN A 100 4.00 -11.60 5.31
C GLN A 100 2.80 -12.36 4.73
N GLN A 101 2.28 -11.92 3.57
CA GLN A 101 1.15 -12.56 2.91
C GLN A 101 1.46 -14.01 2.49
N LEU A 102 2.65 -14.26 1.96
CA LEU A 102 3.11 -15.62 1.62
C LEU A 102 3.19 -16.53 2.86
N GLY A 103 3.70 -15.99 3.98
CA GLY A 103 3.75 -16.70 5.26
C GLY A 103 2.35 -17.03 5.81
N GLN A 104 1.43 -16.05 5.79
CA GLN A 104 0.03 -16.22 6.22
C GLN A 104 -0.73 -17.25 5.37
N ARG A 105 -0.40 -17.35 4.08
CA ARG A 105 -0.96 -18.36 3.16
C ARG A 105 -0.35 -19.75 3.32
N GLY A 106 0.64 -19.93 4.18
CA GLY A 106 1.27 -21.23 4.41
C GLY A 106 2.22 -21.68 3.29
N ILE A 107 2.65 -20.78 2.40
CA ILE A 107 3.58 -21.11 1.32
C ILE A 107 4.97 -21.40 1.90
N GLN A 108 5.62 -22.48 1.48
CA GLN A 108 6.98 -22.81 1.91
C GLN A 108 8.02 -22.14 0.98
N PRO A 109 9.17 -21.69 1.50
CA PRO A 109 9.61 -21.72 2.90
C PRO A 109 9.07 -20.57 3.78
N PHE A 110 8.30 -19.64 3.20
CA PHE A 110 7.87 -18.37 3.80
C PHE A 110 7.05 -18.50 5.10
N SER A 111 6.39 -19.63 5.30
CA SER A 111 5.61 -19.93 6.51
C SER A 111 6.44 -20.49 7.68
N THR A 112 7.73 -20.76 7.49
CA THR A 112 8.61 -21.24 8.58
C THR A 112 8.81 -20.17 9.66
N LYS A 113 8.98 -18.91 9.25
CA LYS A 113 9.05 -17.74 10.09
C LYS A 113 8.33 -16.62 9.36
N VAL A 114 7.12 -16.31 9.81
CA VAL A 114 6.35 -15.22 9.22
C VAL A 114 7.11 -13.92 9.43
N ILE A 115 7.41 -13.23 8.32
CA ILE A 115 7.96 -11.89 8.38
C ILE A 115 6.87 -11.00 8.96
N GLU A 116 7.10 -10.52 10.17
CA GLU A 116 6.21 -9.57 10.80
C GLU A 116 6.32 -8.27 10.04
N PHE A 117 5.24 -7.92 9.36
CA PHE A 117 5.02 -6.59 8.87
C PHE A 117 3.83 -6.07 9.67
N ALA A 118 4.12 -5.31 10.71
CA ALA A 118 3.14 -4.34 11.17
C ALA A 118 3.14 -3.28 10.06
N PHE A 119 2.06 -3.23 9.29
CA PHE A 119 1.59 -1.90 8.92
C PHE A 119 1.67 -1.12 10.22
N LEU A 120 2.23 0.08 10.19
CA LEU A 120 1.68 1.05 11.11
C LEU A 120 0.23 1.15 10.68
N ASP A 121 -0.58 0.32 11.35
CA ASP A 121 -1.83 0.69 11.94
C ASP A 121 -1.54 2.02 12.66
N ASP A 122 -1.35 3.08 11.86
CA ASP A 122 -2.02 4.33 12.11
C ASP A 122 -3.46 3.88 12.11
N SER A 123 -3.89 3.45 13.29
CA SER A 123 -5.25 3.04 13.59
C SER A 123 -6.08 4.11 12.95
N LEU A 124 -6.61 3.79 11.78
CA LEU A 124 -7.43 4.71 11.05
C LEU A 124 -8.47 5.05 12.11
N GLU A 125 -8.56 6.31 12.53
CA GLU A 125 -9.61 6.74 13.43
C GLU A 125 -10.97 6.63 12.69
N LEU A 126 -11.11 5.72 11.73
CA LEU A 126 -12.37 5.19 11.28
C LEU A 126 -13.18 4.65 12.45
N THR A 127 -12.60 4.27 13.59
CA THR A 127 -13.39 4.02 14.81
C THR A 127 -14.15 5.26 15.30
N SER A 128 -13.65 6.47 15.01
CA SER A 128 -14.30 7.77 15.26
C SER A 128 -15.16 8.25 14.08
N LEU A 129 -15.18 7.53 12.95
CA LEU A 129 -16.01 7.84 11.79
C LEU A 129 -17.49 7.80 12.18
N PRO A 130 -18.24 8.91 12.00
CA PRO A 130 -19.67 8.94 12.23
C PRO A 130 -20.40 7.86 11.43
N THR A 131 -21.45 7.27 12.00
CA THR A 131 -22.25 6.23 11.33
C THR A 131 -22.76 6.68 9.96
N ASP A 132 -23.12 7.96 9.84
CA ASP A 132 -23.61 8.57 8.60
C ASP A 132 -22.54 8.61 7.50
N LEU A 133 -21.25 8.52 7.86
CA LEU A 133 -20.12 8.44 6.95
C LEU A 133 -19.58 7.00 6.83
N SER A 134 -20.32 5.98 7.28
CA SER A 134 -19.81 4.59 7.28
C SER A 134 -19.42 4.06 5.89
N TYR A 135 -20.05 4.57 4.82
CA TYR A 135 -19.68 4.27 3.43
C TYR A 135 -18.23 4.64 3.11
N PHE A 136 -17.68 5.63 3.83
CA PHE A 136 -16.32 6.13 3.65
C PHE A 136 -15.25 5.15 4.13
N ARG A 137 -15.62 4.22 5.02
CA ARG A 137 -14.67 3.28 5.64
C ARG A 137 -14.03 2.37 4.60
N GLU A 138 -14.85 1.78 3.74
CA GLU A 138 -14.38 0.82 2.74
C GLU A 138 -13.52 1.53 1.70
N GLU A 139 -13.96 2.69 1.22
CA GLU A 139 -13.24 3.45 0.19
C GLU A 139 -11.92 4.04 0.70
N LEU A 140 -11.89 4.58 1.93
CA LEU A 140 -10.64 5.04 2.54
C LEU A 140 -9.65 3.90 2.81
N THR A 141 -10.14 2.67 2.95
CA THR A 141 -9.28 1.48 3.08
C THR A 141 -8.80 1.02 1.71
N LYS A 142 -9.71 0.98 0.72
CA LYS A 142 -9.44 0.56 -0.66
C LYS A 142 -8.41 1.44 -1.36
N TYR A 143 -8.52 2.75 -1.18
CA TYR A 143 -7.67 3.74 -1.84
C TYR A 143 -6.53 4.27 -0.96
N GLN A 144 -6.31 3.69 0.24
CA GLN A 144 -5.29 4.17 1.18
C GLN A 144 -3.86 4.19 0.61
N GLU A 145 -3.62 3.41 -0.44
CA GLU A 145 -2.30 3.23 -1.04
C GLU A 145 -2.01 4.22 -2.17
N LEU A 146 -3.03 4.94 -2.65
CA LEU A 146 -2.90 5.99 -3.64
C LEU A 146 -2.46 7.27 -2.92
N ASN A 147 -1.16 7.56 -2.92
CA ASN A 147 -0.60 8.72 -2.22
C ASN A 147 0.40 9.53 -3.06
N SER A 148 0.29 9.39 -4.39
CA SER A 148 1.03 10.16 -5.37
C SER A 148 0.26 10.24 -6.69
N ASP A 149 0.53 11.29 -7.47
CA ASP A 149 -0.11 11.52 -8.77
C ASP A 149 0.17 10.37 -9.75
N ASP A 150 1.39 9.80 -9.72
CA ASP A 150 1.76 8.67 -10.57
C ASP A 150 0.89 7.43 -10.28
N GLN A 151 0.61 7.14 -9.00
CA GLN A 151 -0.23 6.01 -8.60
C GLN A 151 -1.70 6.23 -8.99
N ILE A 152 -2.20 7.47 -8.86
CA ILE A 152 -3.56 7.81 -9.30
C ILE A 152 -3.69 7.66 -10.80
N GLY A 153 -2.75 8.21 -11.57
CA GLY A 153 -2.72 8.08 -13.02
C GLY A 153 -2.62 6.63 -13.48
N GLU A 154 -1.78 5.83 -12.82
CA GLU A 154 -1.67 4.40 -13.08
C GLU A 154 -2.98 3.67 -12.78
N TRP A 155 -3.57 3.89 -11.59
CA TRP A 155 -4.83 3.26 -11.21
C TRP A 155 -5.96 3.61 -12.19
N LEU A 156 -6.10 4.88 -12.56
CA LEU A 156 -7.10 5.34 -13.54
C LEU A 156 -6.89 4.73 -14.92
N SER A 157 -5.64 4.42 -15.31
CA SER A 157 -5.37 3.78 -16.60
C SER A 157 -5.85 2.32 -16.68
N TYR A 158 -6.02 1.66 -15.53
CA TYR A 158 -6.45 0.27 -15.41
C TYR A 158 -7.84 0.10 -14.82
N CYS A 159 -8.47 1.19 -14.35
CA CYS A 159 -9.78 1.11 -13.73
C CYS A 159 -10.85 0.61 -14.71
N SER A 160 -11.73 -0.24 -14.21
CA SER A 160 -12.88 -0.73 -14.95
C SER A 160 -14.02 0.29 -14.96
N ALA A 161 -14.98 0.12 -15.88
CA ALA A 161 -16.19 0.95 -15.91
C ALA A 161 -16.98 0.85 -14.59
N ASP A 162 -17.10 -0.36 -14.04
CA ASP A 162 -17.80 -0.59 -12.77
C ASP A 162 -17.11 0.13 -11.60
N GLU A 163 -15.78 0.21 -11.60
CA GLU A 163 -15.04 0.96 -10.58
C GLU A 163 -15.20 2.48 -10.72
N LEU A 164 -15.29 2.98 -11.96
CA LEU A 164 -15.60 4.39 -12.22
C LEU A 164 -17.02 4.74 -11.78
N ASP A 165 -18.00 3.87 -12.03
CA ASP A 165 -19.38 4.05 -11.56
C ASP A 165 -19.43 4.12 -10.02
N CYS A 166 -18.70 3.22 -9.32
CA CYS A 166 -18.57 3.28 -7.86
C CYS A 166 -17.91 4.59 -7.38
N LEU A 167 -16.88 5.08 -8.07
CA LEU A 167 -16.26 6.36 -7.74
C LEU A 167 -17.22 7.54 -7.99
N GLU A 168 -18.08 7.47 -9.00
CA GLU A 168 -19.08 8.50 -9.27
C GLU A 168 -20.13 8.55 -8.15
N GLU A 169 -20.63 7.40 -7.71
CA GLU A 169 -21.55 7.31 -6.57
C GLU A 169 -20.91 7.86 -5.28
N LEU A 170 -19.65 7.51 -5.03
CA LEU A 170 -18.86 8.04 -3.92
C LEU A 170 -18.73 9.56 -3.99
N ALA A 171 -18.39 10.12 -5.16
CA ALA A 171 -18.25 11.55 -5.37
C ALA A 171 -19.57 12.30 -5.09
N ILE A 172 -20.70 11.76 -5.55
CA ILE A 172 -22.03 12.33 -5.28
C ILE A 172 -22.29 12.36 -3.77
N GLN A 173 -22.03 11.26 -3.07
CA GLN A 173 -22.31 11.16 -1.65
C GLN A 173 -21.38 12.07 -0.82
N MET A 174 -20.09 12.11 -1.18
CA MET A 174 -19.12 13.03 -0.59
C MET A 174 -19.50 14.50 -0.78
N LYS A 175 -20.02 14.90 -1.94
CA LYS A 175 -20.51 16.26 -2.18
C LYS A 175 -21.67 16.61 -1.25
N GLN A 176 -22.58 15.67 -1.03
CA GLN A 176 -23.73 15.86 -0.12
C GLN A 176 -23.30 15.97 1.34
N ASP A 177 -22.29 15.20 1.75
CA ASP A 177 -21.81 15.15 3.13
C ASP A 177 -20.56 16.03 3.39
N GLN A 178 -20.19 16.92 2.46
CA GLN A 178 -18.94 17.68 2.52
C GLN A 178 -18.71 18.39 3.86
N GLU A 179 -19.74 19.03 4.42
CA GLU A 179 -19.64 19.71 5.73
C GLU A 179 -19.34 18.73 6.87
N LYS A 180 -19.95 17.53 6.85
CA LYS A 180 -19.70 16.49 7.86
C LYS A 180 -18.30 15.91 7.72
N ILE A 181 -17.84 15.72 6.48
CA ILE A 181 -16.48 15.22 6.19
C ILE A 181 -15.46 16.22 6.73
N VAL A 182 -15.63 17.52 6.46
CA VAL A 182 -14.74 18.58 6.97
C VAL A 182 -14.75 18.63 8.51
N ASP A 183 -15.93 18.56 9.13
CA ASP A 183 -16.06 18.56 10.59
C ASP A 183 -15.41 17.33 11.26
N TRP A 184 -15.57 16.14 10.66
CA TRP A 184 -14.88 14.93 11.09
C TRP A 184 -13.36 15.03 10.90
N MET A 185 -12.89 15.45 9.72
CA MET A 185 -11.47 15.64 9.40
C MET A 185 -10.77 16.61 10.37
N SER A 186 -11.47 17.63 10.86
CA SER A 186 -10.91 18.60 11.82
C SER A 186 -10.45 17.96 13.13
N ARG A 187 -11.00 16.78 13.46
CA ARG A 187 -10.75 16.03 14.69
C ARG A 187 -9.79 14.87 14.50
N CYS A 188 -9.46 14.53 13.26
CA CYS A 188 -8.57 13.42 12.92
C CYS A 188 -7.09 13.82 12.97
N ASP A 189 -6.23 12.81 12.98
CA ASP A 189 -4.79 12.96 12.75
C ASP A 189 -4.47 13.35 11.28
N ASP A 190 -3.22 13.70 11.03
CA ASP A 190 -2.80 14.14 9.70
C ASP A 190 -2.76 12.98 8.69
N SER A 191 -2.50 11.75 9.14
CA SER A 191 -2.52 10.53 8.31
C SER A 191 -3.91 10.29 7.71
N THR A 192 -4.96 10.37 8.53
CA THR A 192 -6.36 10.24 8.10
C THR A 192 -6.75 11.39 7.16
N LYS A 193 -6.36 12.63 7.49
CA LYS A 193 -6.63 13.78 6.62
C LYS A 193 -5.98 13.62 5.25
N ASP A 194 -4.75 13.15 5.19
CA ASP A 194 -4.02 13.00 3.94
C ASP A 194 -4.64 11.91 3.07
N ARG A 195 -5.14 10.81 3.64
CA ARG A 195 -5.90 9.80 2.89
C ARG A 195 -7.19 10.36 2.28
N VAL A 196 -7.93 11.17 3.04
CA VAL A 196 -9.14 11.83 2.51
C VAL A 196 -8.78 12.80 1.38
N LYS A 197 -7.67 13.54 1.51
CA LYS A 197 -7.17 14.42 0.43
C LYS A 197 -6.80 13.64 -0.82
N TRP A 198 -6.11 12.50 -0.68
CA TRP A 198 -5.76 11.67 -1.82
C TRP A 198 -6.98 11.03 -2.49
N LEU A 199 -7.99 10.65 -1.71
CA LEU A 199 -9.28 10.22 -2.25
C LEU A 199 -9.97 11.37 -3.02
N HIS A 200 -9.96 12.59 -2.48
CA HIS A 200 -10.44 13.77 -3.22
C HIS A 200 -9.66 13.97 -4.52
N HIS A 201 -8.33 13.88 -4.48
CA HIS A 201 -7.50 14.07 -5.65
C HIS A 201 -7.75 12.99 -6.72
N LEU A 202 -7.94 11.73 -6.31
CA LEU A 202 -8.38 10.66 -7.21
C LEU A 202 -9.69 11.02 -7.92
N LEU A 203 -10.68 11.56 -7.19
CA LEU A 203 -11.96 11.96 -7.79
C LEU A 203 -11.81 13.17 -8.73
N GLU A 204 -10.92 14.11 -8.43
CA GLU A 204 -10.60 15.23 -9.32
C GLU A 204 -9.95 14.74 -10.62
N GLU A 205 -8.95 13.87 -10.55
CA GLU A 205 -8.27 13.30 -11.73
C GLU A 205 -9.18 12.40 -12.55
N ALA A 206 -10.16 11.75 -11.92
CA ALA A 206 -11.23 11.01 -12.60
C ALA A 206 -12.29 11.93 -13.26
N GLY A 207 -12.27 13.23 -12.98
CA GLY A 207 -13.26 14.20 -13.49
C GLY A 207 -14.62 14.15 -12.79
N LEU A 208 -14.67 13.61 -11.56
CA LEU A 208 -15.88 13.36 -10.78
C LEU A 208 -16.13 14.41 -9.68
N TRP A 209 -15.10 15.18 -9.32
CA TRP A 209 -15.15 16.20 -8.26
C TRP A 209 -15.27 17.62 -8.82
#